data_AF-A0A813H897-F1
#
_entry.id   AF-A0A813H897-F1
#
_cell.length_a   1.000
_cell.length_b   1.000
_cell.length_c   1.000
_cell.angle_alpha   90.00
_cell.angle_beta   90.00
_cell.angle_gamma   90.00
#
_symmetry.space_group_name_H-M   'P 1'
#
loop_
_entity.id
_entity.type
_entity.pdbx_description
1 polymer ?
#
loop_
_entity_poly.entity_id
_entity_poly.type
_entity_poly.pdbx_seq_one_letter_code
_entity_poly.pdbx_strand_id
1 'polypeptide(L)'
;VLRRGYAVPRPLFVTLVATFMGIGHLLFFVAGANSSSTYLLMGCCLCGVGFGGVWPLMVVISSELFGSRRLSQNYMIFDGTGGAVGNVVLANLLPSFVYSRAPHFGQECHGSACFGPTHLTILALCGLAVVSSAMLGMRNRALYKDIAFLQNRERCPVPQQPCIHRLESSGGDNLLSCEISVA
;
A
#
# COMPACT_ATOMS: atom_id res chain seq x y z
N VAL A 1 -6.73 16.43 1.32
CA VAL A 1 -7.95 15.67 0.97
C VAL A 1 -7.92 14.31 1.67
N LEU A 2 -8.60 14.22 2.81
CA LEU A 2 -9.27 13.04 3.42
C LEU A 2 -9.66 13.43 4.86
N ARG A 3 -10.68 14.30 4.95
CA ARG A 3 -11.33 14.76 6.19
C ARG A 3 -12.53 13.85 6.51
N ARG A 4 -12.31 12.54 6.63
CA ARG A 4 -13.37 11.57 7.00
C ARG A 4 -12.84 10.50 7.93
N GLY A 5 -13.07 10.69 9.23
CA GLY A 5 -13.71 9.71 10.10
C GLY A 5 -13.01 8.39 10.46
N TYR A 6 -12.18 7.80 9.61
CA TYR A 6 -11.65 6.45 9.82
C TYR A 6 -10.13 6.47 9.65
N ALA A 7 -9.41 6.51 10.77
CA ALA A 7 -7.95 6.39 10.79
C ALA A 7 -7.57 4.91 10.71
N VAL A 8 -7.73 4.33 9.52
CA VAL A 8 -7.29 2.95 9.27
C VAL A 8 -5.75 2.99 9.18
N PRO A 9 -5.01 2.20 9.98
CA PRO A 9 -3.56 2.22 9.94
C PRO A 9 -3.05 1.84 8.55
N ARG A 10 -2.13 2.64 8.00
CA ARG A 10 -1.56 2.50 6.65
C ARG A 10 -1.12 1.06 6.29
N PRO A 11 -0.49 0.29 7.19
CA PRO A 11 -0.13 -1.10 6.90
C PRO A 11 -1.33 -1.99 6.55
N LEU A 12 -2.53 -1.68 7.05
CA LEU A 12 -3.72 -2.45 6.69
C LEU A 12 -4.08 -2.29 5.21
N PHE A 13 -3.92 -1.10 4.65
CA PHE A 13 -4.13 -0.91 3.22
C PHE A 13 -3.11 -1.69 2.40
N VAL A 14 -1.83 -1.69 2.82
CA VAL A 14 -0.76 -2.49 2.19
C VAL A 14 -1.07 -3.98 2.26
N THR A 15 -1.50 -4.50 3.43
CA THR A 15 -1.90 -5.91 3.55
C THR A 15 -3.10 -6.24 2.66
N LEU A 16 -4.06 -5.33 2.55
CA LEU A 16 -5.28 -5.55 1.76
C LEU A 16 -4.97 -5.59 0.26
N VAL A 17 -4.19 -4.64 -0.27
CA VAL A 17 -3.81 -4.67 -1.70
C VAL A 17 -2.92 -5.87 -2.02
N ALA A 18 -1.99 -6.24 -1.12
CA ALA A 18 -1.14 -7.42 -1.30
C ALA A 18 -1.96 -8.73 -1.24
N THR A 19 -3.00 -8.78 -0.41
CA THR A 19 -3.92 -9.92 -0.34
C THR A 19 -4.73 -10.06 -1.62
N PHE A 20 -5.29 -8.97 -2.16
CA PHE A 20 -5.98 -9.02 -3.45
C PHE A 20 -5.06 -9.46 -4.58
N MET A 21 -3.82 -8.95 -4.62
CA MET A 21 -2.82 -9.37 -5.60
C MET A 21 -2.49 -10.86 -5.47
N GLY A 22 -2.30 -11.36 -4.24
CA GLY A 22 -2.06 -12.77 -3.96
C GLY A 22 -3.23 -13.66 -4.39
N ILE A 23 -4.47 -13.30 -4.05
CA ILE A 23 -5.67 -14.04 -4.48
C ILE A 23 -5.75 -14.08 -6.02
N GLY A 24 -5.47 -12.97 -6.70
CA GLY A 24 -5.45 -12.93 -8.17
C GLY A 24 -4.43 -13.88 -8.79
N HIS A 25 -3.22 -13.95 -8.24
CA HIS A 25 -2.18 -14.89 -8.68
C HIS A 25 -2.52 -16.35 -8.37
N LEU A 26 -3.18 -16.60 -7.23
CA LEU A 26 -3.70 -17.92 -6.90
C LEU A 26 -4.78 -18.35 -7.91
N LEU A 27 -5.68 -17.44 -8.30
CA LEU A 27 -6.69 -17.71 -9.31
C LEU A 27 -6.07 -18.01 -10.68
N PHE A 28 -5.00 -17.31 -11.08
CA PHE A 28 -4.27 -17.64 -12.31
C PHE A 28 -3.64 -19.04 -12.27
N PHE A 29 -3.08 -19.43 -11.12
CA PHE A 29 -2.58 -20.79 -10.93
C PHE A 29 -3.68 -21.85 -11.07
N VAL A 30 -4.82 -21.64 -10.41
CA VAL A 30 -5.98 -22.55 -10.48
C VAL A 30 -6.60 -22.58 -11.89
N ALA A 31 -6.62 -21.44 -12.58
CA ALA A 31 -7.10 -21.34 -13.96
C ALA A 31 -6.25 -22.18 -14.92
N GLY A 32 -4.93 -22.19 -14.73
CA GLY A 32 -4.02 -23.03 -15.51
C GLY A 32 -4.26 -24.53 -15.31
N ALA A 33 -4.75 -24.95 -14.14
CA ALA A 33 -5.05 -26.35 -13.83
C ALA A 33 -6.42 -26.81 -14.37
N ASN A 34 -7.44 -25.94 -14.25
CA ASN A 34 -8.81 -26.27 -14.65
C ASN A 34 -9.20 -25.78 -16.05
N SER A 35 -8.28 -25.12 -16.77
CA SER A 35 -8.48 -24.53 -18.11
C SER A 35 -9.74 -23.66 -18.24
N SER A 36 -10.18 -23.03 -17.14
CA SER A 36 -11.41 -22.26 -17.10
C SER A 36 -11.13 -20.76 -17.22
N SER A 37 -11.76 -20.15 -18.23
CA SER A 37 -11.64 -18.72 -18.54
C SER A 37 -12.23 -17.81 -17.44
N THR A 38 -13.17 -18.30 -16.65
CA THR A 38 -13.81 -17.51 -15.58
C THR A 38 -12.83 -17.12 -14.48
N TYR A 39 -11.93 -18.03 -14.08
CA TYR A 39 -10.91 -17.76 -13.08
C TYR A 39 -9.84 -16.80 -13.59
N LEU A 40 -9.53 -16.82 -14.89
CA LEU A 40 -8.63 -15.83 -15.51
C LEU A 40 -9.21 -14.42 -15.43
N LEU A 41 -10.50 -14.26 -15.76
CA LEU A 41 -11.17 -12.95 -15.68
C LEU A 41 -11.24 -12.45 -14.23
N MET A 42 -11.62 -13.30 -13.29
CA MET A 42 -11.65 -12.93 -11.87
C MET A 42 -10.26 -12.57 -11.34
N GLY A 43 -9.23 -13.36 -11.71
CA GLY A 43 -7.83 -13.10 -11.35
C GLY A 43 -7.33 -11.76 -11.90
N CYS A 44 -7.66 -11.44 -13.15
CA CYS A 44 -7.31 -10.18 -13.79
C CYS A 44 -7.94 -8.98 -13.06
N CYS A 45 -9.23 -9.05 -12.75
CA CYS A 45 -9.93 -7.99 -11.99
C CYS A 45 -9.29 -7.75 -10.62
N LEU A 46 -8.99 -8.81 -9.86
CA LEU A 46 -8.37 -8.70 -8.54
C LEU A 46 -6.93 -8.16 -8.60
N CYS A 47 -6.13 -8.64 -9.56
CA CYS A 47 -4.79 -8.11 -9.78
C CYS A 47 -4.83 -6.63 -10.19
N GLY A 48 -5.80 -6.23 -11.02
CA GLY A 48 -6.01 -4.83 -11.40
C GLY A 48 -6.29 -3.93 -10.21
N VAL A 49 -7.16 -4.37 -9.28
CA VAL A 49 -7.44 -3.64 -8.03
C VAL A 49 -6.18 -3.52 -7.16
N GLY A 50 -5.45 -4.64 -6.96
CA GLY A 50 -4.21 -4.64 -6.19
C GLY A 50 -3.13 -3.73 -6.78
N PHE A 51 -2.94 -3.79 -8.10
CA PHE A 51 -1.98 -2.97 -8.83
C PHE A 51 -2.37 -1.49 -8.78
N GLY A 52 -3.63 -1.14 -9.03
CA GLY A 52 -4.10 0.24 -8.94
C GLY A 52 -3.95 0.84 -7.54
N GLY A 53 -4.09 0.01 -6.49
CA GLY A 53 -3.97 0.44 -5.10
C GLY A 53 -2.53 0.63 -4.61
N VAL A 54 -1.55 -0.14 -5.10
CA VAL A 54 -0.17 -0.08 -4.58
C VAL A 54 0.55 1.23 -4.93
N TRP A 55 0.31 1.76 -6.14
CA TRP A 55 0.94 2.99 -6.63
C TRP A 55 0.69 4.23 -5.74
N PRO A 56 -0.56 4.61 -5.45
CA PRO A 56 -0.82 5.75 -4.56
C PRO A 56 -0.36 5.49 -3.13
N LEU A 57 -0.44 4.25 -2.64
CA LEU A 57 0.07 3.89 -1.31
C LEU A 57 1.58 4.13 -1.22
N MET A 58 2.32 3.79 -2.26
CA MET A 58 3.77 4.00 -2.31
C MET A 58 4.16 5.48 -2.26
N VAL A 59 3.42 6.35 -2.96
CA VAL A 59 3.62 7.82 -2.90
C VAL A 59 3.36 8.35 -1.50
N VAL A 60 2.26 7.92 -0.86
CA VAL A 60 1.90 8.33 0.50
C VAL A 60 2.97 7.89 1.50
N ILE A 61 3.35 6.61 1.48
CA ILE A 61 4.37 6.04 2.39
C ILE A 61 5.71 6.77 2.20
N SER A 62 6.10 7.06 0.96
CA SER A 62 7.33 7.79 0.66
C SER A 62 7.31 9.21 1.24
N SER A 63 6.15 9.89 1.16
CA SER A 63 5.99 11.23 1.73
C SER A 63 5.99 11.25 3.26
N GLU A 64 5.49 10.18 3.90
CA GLU A 64 5.47 10.02 5.35
C GLU A 64 6.87 9.67 5.90
N LEU A 65 7.65 8.82 5.20
CA LEU A 65 9.00 8.43 5.65
C LEU A 65 10.06 9.50 5.43
N PHE A 66 10.07 10.14 4.25
CA PHE A 66 11.17 11.00 3.83
C PHE A 66 10.80 12.49 3.75
N GLY A 67 9.54 12.82 4.01
CA GLY A 67 9.00 14.16 3.84
C GLY A 67 8.73 14.52 2.37
N SER A 68 8.03 15.64 2.16
CA SER A 68 7.54 16.06 0.85
C SER A 68 8.57 16.80 -0.02
N ARG A 69 9.69 17.28 0.58
CA ARG A 69 10.65 18.17 -0.11
C ARG A 69 11.36 17.53 -1.31
N ARG A 70 11.61 16.22 -1.27
CA ARG A 70 12.28 15.44 -2.34
C ARG A 70 11.49 14.19 -2.70
N LEU A 71 10.16 14.29 -2.70
CA LEU A 71 9.27 13.14 -2.87
C LEU A 71 9.51 12.37 -4.18
N SER A 72 9.68 13.08 -5.30
CA SER A 72 9.89 12.45 -6.62
C SER A 72 11.18 11.62 -6.66
N GLN A 73 12.26 12.12 -6.08
CA GLN A 73 13.54 11.40 -6.01
C GLN A 73 13.43 10.14 -5.16
N ASN A 74 12.85 10.27 -3.96
CA ASN A 74 12.66 9.13 -3.06
C ASN A 74 11.75 8.07 -3.70
N TYR A 75 10.61 8.49 -4.26
CA TYR A 75 9.70 7.60 -4.96
C TYR A 75 10.38 6.85 -6.12
N MET A 76 11.16 7.56 -6.96
CA MET A 76 11.91 6.96 -8.07
C MET A 76 13.02 6.00 -7.62
N ILE A 77 13.61 6.21 -6.44
CA ILE A 77 14.56 5.24 -5.89
C ILE A 77 13.83 3.93 -5.57
N PHE A 78 12.68 3.96 -4.90
CA PHE A 78 11.96 2.73 -4.57
C PHE A 78 11.30 2.08 -5.78
N ASP A 79 10.55 2.85 -6.56
CA ASP A 79 9.80 2.35 -7.71
C ASP A 79 10.72 2.08 -8.91
N GLY A 80 11.55 3.05 -9.28
CA GLY A 80 12.42 2.91 -10.45
C GLY A 80 13.42 1.76 -10.29
N THR A 81 14.13 1.68 -9.16
CA THR A 81 15.10 0.59 -8.95
C THR A 81 14.41 -0.75 -8.70
N GLY A 82 13.36 -0.78 -7.87
CA GLY A 82 12.60 -2.00 -7.57
C GLY A 82 11.87 -2.53 -8.79
N GLY A 83 11.24 -1.66 -9.56
CA GLY A 83 10.55 -1.97 -10.82
C GLY A 83 11.51 -2.45 -11.90
N ALA A 84 12.68 -1.83 -12.06
CA ALA A 84 13.70 -2.30 -13.01
C ALA A 84 14.19 -3.72 -12.67
N VAL A 85 14.61 -3.94 -11.41
CA VAL A 85 15.09 -5.25 -10.95
C VAL A 85 13.97 -6.30 -11.03
N GLY A 86 12.77 -5.94 -10.57
CA GLY A 86 11.60 -6.82 -10.60
C GLY A 86 11.18 -7.20 -12.02
N ASN A 87 11.18 -6.27 -12.96
CA ASN A 87 10.82 -6.55 -14.34
C ASN A 87 11.86 -7.47 -15.01
N VAL A 88 13.15 -7.22 -14.82
CA VAL A 88 14.20 -8.07 -15.38
C VAL A 88 14.10 -9.49 -14.81
N VAL A 89 14.01 -9.62 -13.49
CA VAL A 89 14.05 -10.94 -12.82
C VAL A 89 12.72 -11.68 -12.95
N LEU A 90 11.61 -11.06 -12.56
CA LEU A 90 10.31 -11.74 -12.41
C LEU A 90 9.47 -11.74 -13.68
N ALA A 91 9.57 -10.71 -14.53
CA ALA A 91 8.77 -10.64 -15.75
C ALA A 91 9.48 -11.20 -16.99
N ASN A 92 10.82 -11.16 -17.04
CA ASN A 92 11.59 -11.62 -18.20
C ASN A 92 12.34 -12.93 -17.92
N LEU A 93 13.28 -12.92 -16.97
CA LEU A 93 14.15 -14.07 -16.73
C LEU A 93 13.40 -15.29 -16.19
N LEU A 94 12.54 -15.09 -15.18
CA LEU A 94 11.79 -16.18 -14.56
C LEU A 94 10.85 -16.89 -15.55
N PRO A 95 9.97 -16.20 -16.32
CA PRO A 95 9.10 -16.87 -17.26
C PRO A 95 9.88 -17.54 -18.40
N SER A 96 10.96 -16.92 -18.89
CA SER A 96 11.82 -17.52 -19.92
C SER A 96 12.50 -18.81 -19.43
N PHE A 97 12.97 -18.81 -18.19
CA PHE A 97 13.60 -19.97 -17.55
C PHE A 97 12.63 -21.13 -17.36
N VAL A 98 11.39 -20.83 -16.94
CA VAL A 98 10.32 -21.81 -16.77
C VAL A 98 9.89 -22.36 -18.14
N TYR A 99 9.66 -21.47 -19.12
CA TYR A 99 9.26 -21.85 -20.48
C TYR A 99 10.28 -22.81 -21.10
N SER A 100 11.58 -22.53 -20.98
CA SER A 100 12.64 -23.37 -21.55
C SER A 100 12.75 -24.78 -20.94
N ARG A 101 12.11 -25.04 -19.79
CA ARG A 101 12.12 -26.34 -19.08
C ARG A 101 10.77 -27.03 -19.08
N ALA A 102 9.72 -26.34 -19.50
CA ALA A 102 8.39 -26.90 -19.52
C ALA A 102 8.24 -27.91 -20.69
N PRO A 103 7.40 -28.93 -20.55
CA PRO A 103 7.10 -29.83 -21.65
C PRO A 103 6.39 -29.06 -22.78
N HIS A 104 6.99 -29.08 -23.97
CA HIS A 104 6.44 -28.42 -25.16
C HIS A 104 5.56 -29.39 -25.96
N PHE A 105 4.39 -28.90 -26.39
CA PHE A 105 3.57 -29.58 -27.38
C PHE A 105 3.75 -28.85 -28.73
N GLY A 106 4.82 -29.19 -29.45
CA GLY A 106 5.23 -28.45 -30.66
C GLY A 106 6.05 -27.20 -30.30
N GLN A 107 5.70 -26.04 -30.85
CA GLN A 107 6.39 -24.76 -30.60
C GLN A 107 5.76 -23.93 -29.46
N GLU A 108 4.71 -24.45 -28.83
CA GLU A 108 3.93 -23.70 -27.83
C GLU A 108 3.85 -24.46 -26.50
N CYS A 109 3.76 -23.69 -25.43
CA CYS A 109 3.69 -24.17 -24.06
C CYS A 109 2.46 -23.53 -23.39
N HIS A 110 1.47 -24.36 -23.07
CA HIS A 110 0.18 -23.92 -22.53
C HIS A 110 -0.15 -24.68 -21.25
N GLY A 111 -0.93 -24.06 -20.37
CA GLY A 111 -1.46 -24.67 -19.16
C GLY A 111 -0.60 -24.50 -17.91
N SER A 112 -0.96 -25.25 -16.86
CA SER A 112 -0.39 -25.13 -15.51
C SER A 112 1.11 -25.43 -15.44
N ALA A 113 1.63 -26.34 -16.25
CA ALA A 113 3.06 -26.65 -16.28
C ALA A 113 3.91 -25.47 -16.77
N CYS A 114 3.34 -24.61 -17.63
CA CYS A 114 4.05 -23.46 -18.21
C CYS A 114 3.99 -22.22 -17.33
N PHE A 115 2.79 -21.87 -16.85
CA PHE A 115 2.55 -20.60 -16.14
C PHE A 115 2.46 -20.77 -14.62
N GLY A 116 2.18 -21.98 -14.16
CA GLY A 116 1.96 -22.28 -12.74
C GLY A 116 3.15 -21.92 -11.85
N PRO A 117 4.40 -22.33 -12.16
CA PRO A 117 5.56 -21.99 -11.34
C PRO A 117 5.77 -20.48 -11.18
N THR A 118 5.54 -19.71 -12.24
CA THR A 118 5.65 -18.25 -12.23
C THR A 118 4.60 -17.62 -11.29
N HIS A 119 3.33 -18.00 -11.43
CA HIS A 119 2.27 -17.50 -10.55
C HIS A 119 2.47 -17.92 -9.09
N LEU A 120 2.96 -19.13 -8.83
CA LEU A 120 3.27 -19.61 -7.49
C LEU A 120 4.41 -18.82 -6.84
N THR A 121 5.43 -18.47 -7.63
CA THR A 121 6.55 -17.64 -7.15
C THR A 121 6.07 -16.25 -6.75
N ILE A 122 5.24 -15.62 -7.58
CA ILE A 122 4.67 -14.30 -7.26
C ILE A 122 3.72 -14.37 -6.06
N LEU A 123 2.93 -15.46 -5.94
CA LEU A 123 2.09 -15.71 -4.77
C LEU A 123 2.92 -15.78 -3.48
N ALA A 124 4.07 -16.47 -3.51
CA ALA A 124 4.98 -16.53 -2.37
C ALA A 124 5.54 -15.15 -2.00
N LEU A 125 5.93 -14.34 -3.00
CA LEU A 125 6.38 -12.96 -2.77
C LEU A 125 5.27 -12.07 -2.18
N CYS A 126 4.03 -12.21 -2.67
CA CYS A 126 2.87 -11.52 -2.08
C CYS A 126 2.65 -11.95 -0.63
N GLY A 127 2.80 -13.25 -0.33
CA GLY A 127 2.76 -13.78 1.03
C GLY A 127 3.80 -13.14 1.95
N LEU A 128 5.05 -13.04 1.49
CA LEU A 128 6.12 -12.37 2.25
C LEU A 128 5.82 -10.89 2.48
N ALA A 129 5.22 -10.20 1.51
CA ALA A 129 4.77 -8.81 1.67
C ALA A 129 3.64 -8.65 2.69
N VAL A 130 2.67 -9.58 2.70
CA VAL A 130 1.61 -9.61 3.72
C VAL A 130 2.21 -9.86 5.11
N VAL A 131 3.12 -10.84 5.23
CA VAL A 131 3.76 -11.17 6.51
C VAL A 131 4.60 -10.00 7.01
N SER A 132 5.43 -9.39 6.17
CA SER A 132 6.29 -8.27 6.58
C SER A 132 5.46 -7.04 6.99
N SER A 133 4.38 -6.73 6.24
CA SER A 133 3.45 -5.66 6.60
C SER A 133 2.69 -5.97 7.90
N ALA A 134 2.23 -7.21 8.08
CA ALA A 134 1.57 -7.64 9.31
C ALA A 134 2.52 -7.59 10.50
N MET A 135 3.78 -8.03 10.35
CA MET A 135 4.80 -7.95 11.39
C MET A 135 5.11 -6.50 11.79
N LEU A 136 5.24 -5.59 10.82
CA LEU A 136 5.42 -4.17 11.09
C LEU A 136 4.21 -3.58 11.80
N GLY A 137 3.01 -3.93 11.34
CA GLY A 137 1.75 -3.56 11.99
C GLY A 137 1.65 -4.06 13.42
N MET A 138 2.06 -5.31 13.68
CA MET A 138 2.09 -5.93 15.01
C MET A 138 3.10 -5.27 15.94
N ARG A 139 4.33 -5.03 15.47
CA ARG A 139 5.37 -4.37 16.27
C ARG A 139 4.97 -2.95 16.67
N ASN A 140 4.28 -2.24 15.79
CA ASN A 140 3.84 -0.86 16.04
C ASN A 140 2.43 -0.79 16.65
N ARG A 141 1.86 -1.90 17.16
CA ARG A 141 0.50 -1.90 17.73
C ARG A 141 0.33 -0.94 18.91
N ALA A 142 1.37 -0.74 19.73
CA ALA A 142 1.33 0.23 20.83
C ALA A 142 1.17 1.67 20.28
N LEU A 143 2.02 2.04 19.32
CA LEU A 143 1.93 3.31 18.59
C LEU A 143 0.57 3.50 17.91
N TYR A 144 0.03 2.47 17.25
CA TYR A 144 -1.29 2.57 16.62
C TYR A 144 -2.44 2.74 17.63
N LYS A 145 -2.34 2.14 18.82
CA LYS A 145 -3.30 2.36 19.91
C LYS A 145 -3.23 3.79 20.44
N ASP A 146 -2.02 4.32 20.61
CA ASP A 146 -1.79 5.68 21.09
C ASP A 146 -2.29 6.72 20.06
N ILE A 147 -2.02 6.51 18.77
CA ILE A 147 -2.54 7.36 17.69
C ILE A 147 -4.07 7.30 17.65
N ALA A 148 -4.67 6.11 17.74
CA ALA A 148 -6.12 5.97 17.80
C ALA A 148 -6.73 6.68 19.04
N PHE A 149 -6.04 6.64 20.17
CA PHE A 149 -6.46 7.33 21.39
C PHE A 149 -6.36 8.86 21.27
N LEU A 150 -5.22 9.39 20.81
CA LEU A 150 -5.01 10.83 20.61
C LEU A 150 -6.02 11.40 19.61
N GLN A 151 -6.25 10.69 18.51
CA GLN A 151 -7.18 11.12 17.48
C GLN A 151 -8.64 11.08 17.95
N ASN A 152 -8.99 10.22 18.92
CA ASN A 152 -10.28 10.27 19.60
C ASN A 152 -10.40 11.48 20.55
N ARG A 153 -9.29 11.94 21.16
CA ARG A 153 -9.29 13.17 21.98
C ARG A 153 -9.45 14.43 21.13
N GLU A 154 -8.85 14.48 19.94
CA GLU A 154 -9.05 15.58 18.97
C GLU A 154 -10.45 15.58 18.33
N ARG A 155 -11.14 14.44 18.39
CA ARG A 155 -12.51 14.27 17.90
C ARG A 155 -13.57 14.62 18.95
N CYS A 156 -13.18 14.89 20.19
CA CYS A 156 -14.06 15.68 21.06
C CYS A 156 -14.34 16.98 20.31
N PRO A 157 -15.62 17.37 20.12
CA PRO A 157 -15.91 18.68 19.57
C PRO A 157 -15.17 19.66 20.46
N VAL A 158 -14.23 20.42 19.91
CA VAL A 158 -13.60 21.51 20.63
C VAL A 158 -14.76 22.33 21.19
N PRO A 159 -15.05 22.34 22.50
CA PRO A 159 -15.72 23.52 23.03
C PRO A 159 -14.71 24.61 22.73
N GLN A 160 -15.07 25.70 22.03
CA GLN A 160 -14.17 26.83 21.79
C GLN A 160 -13.26 27.00 23.00
N GLN A 161 -11.97 26.71 22.82
CA GLN A 161 -11.04 26.49 23.94
C GLN A 161 -11.02 27.75 24.80
N PRO A 162 -11.15 27.66 26.14
CA PRO A 162 -10.40 28.55 26.99
C PRO A 162 -9.08 27.86 27.29
N CYS A 163 -8.06 28.08 26.45
CA CYS A 163 -6.67 27.87 26.86
C CYS A 163 -6.29 29.03 27.79
N ILE A 164 -6.06 28.72 29.06
CA ILE A 164 -5.50 29.66 30.04
C ILE A 164 -4.04 29.95 29.64
N HIS A 165 -3.81 31.14 29.09
CA HIS A 165 -2.54 31.84 29.25
C HIS A 165 -2.73 32.87 30.35
N ARG A 166 -2.09 32.64 31.50
CA ARG A 166 -1.92 33.65 32.55
C ARG A 166 -0.66 34.44 32.21
N LEU A 167 -0.77 35.74 31.93
CA LEU A 167 0.19 36.77 32.35
C LEU A 167 -0.49 38.16 32.42
N GLU A 168 -0.49 38.69 33.64
CA GLU A 168 -0.36 40.08 34.13
C GLU A 168 -0.96 41.31 33.41
N SER A 169 -1.77 42.03 34.20
CA SER A 169 -1.79 43.47 34.49
C SER A 169 -1.97 44.54 33.38
N SER A 170 -2.96 45.41 33.68
CA SER A 170 -3.03 46.85 33.36
C SER A 170 -3.80 47.27 32.11
N GLY A 171 -5.06 47.67 32.35
CA GLY A 171 -5.56 49.00 32.00
C GLY A 171 -5.82 49.33 30.53
N GLY A 172 -7.10 49.61 30.24
CA GLY A 172 -7.49 50.61 29.23
C GLY A 172 -7.83 50.08 27.84
N ASP A 173 -9.11 50.28 27.50
CA ASP A 173 -9.63 50.66 26.19
C ASP A 173 -9.53 49.71 24.97
N ASN A 174 -10.72 49.19 24.62
CA ASN A 174 -11.32 49.09 23.29
C ASN A 174 -10.57 48.41 22.12
N LEU A 175 -11.30 47.45 21.51
CA LEU A 175 -11.17 46.94 20.14
C LEU A 175 -10.03 45.93 19.87
N LEU A 176 -10.33 44.64 20.05
CA LEU A 176 -9.51 43.54 19.51
C LEU A 176 -10.19 42.94 18.27
N SER A 177 -9.81 43.45 17.09
CA SER A 177 -9.94 42.71 15.83
C SER A 177 -9.04 41.48 15.88
N CYS A 178 -9.62 40.32 15.59
CA CYS A 178 -8.90 39.06 15.42
C CYS A 178 -8.48 38.97 13.94
N GLU A 179 -7.37 39.60 13.57
CA GLU A 179 -6.73 39.31 12.27
C GLU A 179 -5.94 38.00 12.38
N ILE A 180 -6.43 36.98 11.67
CA ILE A 180 -5.69 35.77 11.36
C ILE A 180 -4.69 36.14 10.28
N SER A 181 -3.47 36.53 10.67
CA SER A 181 -2.37 36.68 9.72
C SER A 181 -1.85 35.30 9.36
N VAL A 182 -2.19 34.86 8.15
CA VAL A 182 -1.51 33.76 7.46
C VAL A 182 -0.23 34.34 6.87
N ALA A 183 0.92 33.90 7.38
CA ALA A 183 2.24 34.05 6.75
C ALA A 183 2.84 32.66 6.54
#